data_AF-A0A923ZG96-F1
#
_entry.id   AF-A0A923ZG96-F1
#
_cell.length_a   1.000
_cell.length_b   1.000
_cell.length_c   1.000
_cell.angle_alpha   90.00
_cell.angle_beta   90.00
_cell.angle_gamma   90.00
#
_symmetry.space_group_name_H-M   'P 1'
#
loop_
_entity.id
_entity.type
_entity.pdbx_description
1 polymer ?
#
loop_
_entity_poly.entity_id
_entity_poly.type
_entity_poly.pdbx_seq_one_letter_code
_entity_poly.pdbx_strand_id
1 'polypeptide(L)'
;ADAARLLTFAIVGAGPTGVELAGAIAELAHHGLRHEYRNIDPSRARIVLIQSGPRVLPSFPEELSAQAAVALTRLGVEILLDSRVIGIDGCGVTLAGGQTFATETVLWGAGVVASPAAHWLGCETDRSGRVVVDDQLRVAGVADVYAIGDTAASAGWNGKPVPGLAPAAKQAGEHFAKAVEQALLGRTVAPFAYKHQGSLATIGRKSAVADFGWIRLSGAPAWWLWGAVHVGFLAGFRNRVSVLVNWGWSYFTMRPGIRLITGHNGTRAERAAT
;
A
#
# COMPACT_ATOMS: atom_id res chain seq x y z
N ALA A 1 -11.78 -29.78 1.66
CA ALA A 1 -12.19 -28.50 2.26
C ALA A 1 -10.95 -27.66 2.60
N ASP A 2 -9.96 -28.25 3.27
CA ASP A 2 -8.77 -27.53 3.78
C ASP A 2 -7.94 -26.85 2.70
N ALA A 3 -7.68 -27.51 1.57
CA ALA A 3 -6.92 -26.93 0.46
C ALA A 3 -7.57 -25.67 -0.13
N ALA A 4 -8.90 -25.62 -0.23
CA ALA A 4 -9.61 -24.46 -0.76
C ALA A 4 -9.51 -23.26 0.20
N ARG A 5 -9.59 -23.52 1.51
CA ARG A 5 -9.42 -22.49 2.55
C ARG A 5 -8.00 -21.92 2.58
N LEU A 6 -6.99 -22.80 2.45
CA LEU A 6 -5.57 -22.42 2.41
C LEU A 6 -5.20 -21.66 1.12
N LEU A 7 -5.93 -21.87 0.03
CA LEU A 7 -5.76 -21.18 -1.25
C LEU A 7 -6.71 -19.98 -1.42
N THR A 8 -7.43 -19.59 -0.37
CA THR A 8 -8.21 -18.36 -0.36
C THR A 8 -7.38 -17.25 0.29
N PHE A 9 -7.32 -16.09 -0.35
CA PHE A 9 -6.61 -14.91 0.12
C PHE A 9 -7.61 -13.77 0.24
N ALA A 10 -7.84 -13.27 1.46
CA ALA A 10 -8.69 -12.12 1.70
C ALA A 10 -7.83 -10.87 1.86
N ILE A 11 -8.02 -9.88 0.99
CA ILE A 11 -7.35 -8.59 1.05
C ILE A 11 -8.38 -7.56 1.49
N VAL A 12 -8.20 -6.99 2.68
CA VAL A 12 -9.11 -5.99 3.24
C VAL A 12 -8.59 -4.58 2.96
N GLY A 13 -9.36 -3.80 2.21
CA GLY A 13 -9.05 -2.44 1.81
C GLY A 13 -8.57 -2.35 0.36
N ALA A 14 -9.35 -1.74 -0.52
CA ALA A 14 -8.98 -1.53 -1.92
C ALA A 14 -8.32 -0.16 -2.19
N GLY A 15 -7.45 0.28 -1.28
CA GLY A 15 -6.50 1.36 -1.57
C GLY A 15 -5.36 0.88 -2.49
N PRO A 16 -4.37 1.73 -2.79
CA PRO A 16 -3.21 1.36 -3.62
C PRO A 16 -2.55 0.05 -3.16
N THR A 17 -2.25 -0.08 -1.87
CA THR A 17 -1.62 -1.28 -1.30
C THR A 17 -2.43 -2.54 -1.52
N GLY A 18 -3.74 -2.51 -1.28
CA GLY A 18 -4.58 -3.70 -1.44
C GLY A 18 -4.77 -4.12 -2.90
N VAL A 19 -4.89 -3.14 -3.80
CA VAL A 19 -4.96 -3.37 -5.25
C VAL A 19 -3.66 -4.00 -5.76
N GLU A 20 -2.51 -3.49 -5.31
CA GLU A 20 -1.19 -4.03 -5.66
C GLU A 20 -1.01 -5.46 -5.13
N LEU A 21 -1.37 -5.71 -3.87
CA LEU A 21 -1.32 -7.05 -3.27
C LEU A 21 -2.22 -8.03 -4.02
N ALA A 22 -3.48 -7.67 -4.26
CA ALA A 22 -4.45 -8.55 -4.90
C ALA A 22 -3.99 -8.98 -6.29
N GLY A 23 -3.54 -8.02 -7.13
CA GLY A 23 -3.13 -8.37 -8.47
C GLY A 23 -1.74 -9.03 -8.53
N ALA A 24 -0.81 -8.73 -7.61
CA ALA A 24 0.45 -9.47 -7.49
C ALA A 24 0.23 -10.93 -7.09
N ILE A 25 -0.66 -11.19 -6.13
CA ILE A 25 -1.02 -12.55 -5.71
C ILE A 25 -1.72 -13.30 -6.85
N ALA A 26 -2.67 -12.66 -7.52
CA ALA A 26 -3.38 -13.26 -8.66
C ALA A 26 -2.42 -13.60 -9.81
N GLU A 27 -1.50 -12.70 -10.16
CA GLU A 27 -0.49 -12.97 -11.18
C GLU A 27 0.42 -14.13 -10.79
N LEU A 28 0.90 -14.13 -9.54
CA LEU A 28 1.76 -15.19 -9.03
C LEU A 28 1.04 -16.56 -9.03
N ALA A 29 -0.18 -16.61 -8.51
CA ALA A 29 -0.95 -17.83 -8.37
C ALA A 29 -1.38 -18.40 -9.73
N HIS A 30 -1.96 -17.55 -10.59
CA HIS A 30 -2.55 -18.00 -11.85
C HIS A 30 -1.52 -18.20 -12.97
N HIS A 31 -0.39 -17.50 -12.93
CA HIS A 31 0.63 -17.56 -13.98
C HIS A 31 1.99 -18.08 -13.48
N GLY A 32 2.48 -17.56 -12.36
CA GLY A 32 3.84 -17.85 -11.88
C GLY A 32 4.04 -19.25 -11.26
N LEU A 33 3.02 -19.78 -10.57
CA LEU A 33 3.12 -21.02 -9.79
C LEU A 33 2.37 -22.22 -10.38
N ARG A 34 1.67 -22.05 -11.51
CA ARG A 34 0.76 -23.05 -12.09
C ARG A 34 1.40 -24.44 -12.27
N HIS A 35 2.70 -24.52 -12.51
CA HIS A 35 3.43 -25.77 -12.74
C HIS A 35 4.50 -26.07 -11.67
N GLU A 36 4.49 -25.35 -10.56
CA GLU A 36 5.53 -25.47 -9.53
C GLU A 36 5.21 -26.52 -8.45
N TYR A 37 3.95 -26.93 -8.31
CA TYR A 37 3.49 -27.85 -7.26
C TYR A 37 2.84 -29.11 -7.83
N ARG A 38 3.08 -30.25 -7.17
CA ARG A 38 2.51 -31.56 -7.54
C ARG A 38 1.18 -31.87 -6.84
N ASN A 39 1.01 -31.37 -5.62
CA ASN A 39 -0.08 -31.78 -4.72
C ASN A 39 -1.20 -30.72 -4.59
N ILE A 40 -0.96 -29.51 -5.08
CA ILE A 40 -1.92 -28.42 -5.10
C ILE A 40 -1.89 -27.77 -6.49
N ASP A 41 -2.99 -27.15 -6.88
CA ASP A 41 -3.08 -26.33 -8.07
C ASP A 41 -3.24 -24.85 -7.65
N PRO A 42 -2.15 -24.06 -7.63
CA PRO A 42 -2.19 -22.64 -7.28
C PRO A 42 -3.06 -21.82 -8.22
N SER A 43 -3.34 -22.29 -9.45
CA SER A 43 -4.21 -21.55 -10.39
C SER A 43 -5.67 -21.54 -9.95
N ARG A 44 -6.03 -22.35 -8.94
CA ARG A 44 -7.35 -22.36 -8.28
C ARG A 44 -7.43 -21.44 -7.06
N ALA A 45 -6.39 -20.64 -6.81
CA ALA A 45 -6.42 -19.68 -5.72
C ALA A 45 -7.60 -18.71 -5.87
N ARG A 46 -8.29 -18.45 -4.77
CA ARG A 46 -9.38 -17.48 -4.72
C ARG A 46 -8.84 -16.20 -4.08
N ILE A 47 -8.71 -15.14 -4.85
CA ILE A 47 -8.23 -13.84 -4.36
C ILE A 47 -9.44 -12.93 -4.21
N VAL A 48 -9.77 -12.54 -2.97
CA VAL A 48 -10.93 -11.70 -2.65
C VAL A 48 -10.45 -10.34 -2.16
N LEU A 49 -10.69 -9.29 -2.94
CA LEU A 49 -10.42 -7.89 -2.57
C LEU A 49 -11.70 -7.25 -2.02
N ILE A 50 -11.66 -6.85 -0.75
CA ILE A 50 -12.82 -6.38 0.01
C ILE A 50 -12.68 -4.88 0.26
N GLN A 51 -13.73 -4.11 -0.03
CA GLN A 51 -13.76 -2.67 0.15
C GLN A 51 -15.10 -2.23 0.73
N SER A 52 -15.06 -1.41 1.78
CA SER A 52 -16.26 -0.96 2.47
C SER A 52 -17.07 0.10 1.73
N GLY A 53 -16.57 0.58 0.60
CA GLY A 53 -17.21 1.61 -0.23
C GLY A 53 -17.40 1.13 -1.68
N PRO A 54 -17.90 2.01 -2.55
CA PRO A 54 -18.46 1.60 -3.84
C PRO A 54 -17.42 1.42 -4.95
N ARG A 55 -16.13 1.62 -4.67
CA ARG A 55 -15.06 1.53 -5.67
C ARG A 55 -13.70 1.21 -5.08
N VAL A 56 -12.87 0.55 -5.89
CA VAL A 56 -11.42 0.42 -5.66
C VAL A 56 -10.73 1.75 -5.92
N LEU A 57 -9.55 1.96 -5.33
CA LEU A 57 -8.74 3.18 -5.45
C LEU A 57 -9.57 4.47 -5.26
N PRO A 58 -10.30 4.64 -4.15
CA PRO A 58 -11.25 5.75 -3.98
C PRO A 58 -10.61 7.15 -4.02
N SER A 59 -9.28 7.25 -3.83
CA SER A 59 -8.50 8.48 -3.97
C SER A 59 -8.17 8.85 -5.42
N PHE A 60 -8.43 7.96 -6.38
CA PHE A 60 -8.25 8.20 -7.81
C PHE A 60 -9.58 8.66 -8.44
N PRO A 61 -9.53 9.33 -9.61
CA PRO A 61 -10.71 9.57 -10.44
C PRO A 61 -11.51 8.29 -10.71
N GLU A 62 -12.84 8.41 -10.80
CA GLU A 62 -13.75 7.27 -10.96
C GLU A 62 -13.45 6.44 -12.21
N GLU A 63 -13.06 7.09 -13.30
CA GLU A 63 -12.66 6.43 -14.54
C GLU A 63 -11.46 5.50 -14.33
N LEU A 64 -10.41 5.95 -13.63
CA LEU A 64 -9.24 5.13 -13.34
C LEU A 64 -9.57 4.01 -12.35
N SER A 65 -10.47 4.28 -11.40
CA SER A 65 -10.99 3.28 -10.46
C SER A 65 -11.70 2.14 -11.21
N ALA A 66 -12.56 2.48 -12.18
CA ALA A 66 -13.27 1.50 -13.00
C ALA A 66 -12.31 0.67 -13.86
N GLN A 67 -11.31 1.32 -14.48
CA GLN A 67 -10.28 0.63 -15.27
C GLN A 67 -9.44 -0.33 -14.40
N ALA A 68 -9.13 0.07 -13.17
CA ALA A 68 -8.45 -0.80 -12.20
C ALA A 68 -9.29 -2.03 -11.83
N ALA A 69 -10.59 -1.85 -11.59
CA ALA A 69 -11.51 -2.95 -11.31
C ALA A 69 -11.57 -3.94 -12.48
N VAL A 70 -11.71 -3.46 -13.72
CA VAL A 70 -11.70 -4.31 -14.93
C VAL A 70 -10.40 -5.11 -15.03
N ALA A 71 -9.26 -4.47 -14.77
CA ALA A 71 -7.96 -5.14 -14.82
C ALA A 71 -7.82 -6.23 -13.74
N LEU A 72 -8.25 -5.96 -12.51
CA LEU A 72 -8.25 -6.92 -11.41
C LEU A 72 -9.16 -8.12 -11.70
N THR A 73 -10.38 -7.88 -12.18
CA THR A 73 -11.31 -8.94 -12.57
C THR A 73 -10.72 -9.82 -13.67
N ARG A 74 -10.03 -9.23 -14.65
CA ARG A 74 -9.34 -10.00 -15.71
C ARG A 74 -8.20 -10.87 -15.18
N LEU A 75 -7.59 -10.48 -14.06
CA LEU A 75 -6.59 -11.29 -13.37
C LEU A 75 -7.21 -12.40 -12.51
N GLY A 76 -8.54 -12.47 -12.41
CA GLY A 76 -9.25 -13.46 -11.60
C GLY A 76 -9.45 -13.04 -10.14
N VAL A 77 -9.31 -11.75 -9.83
CA VAL A 77 -9.61 -11.21 -8.49
C VAL A 77 -11.13 -11.02 -8.35
N GLU A 78 -11.69 -11.56 -7.28
CA GLU A 78 -13.06 -11.32 -6.84
C GLU A 78 -13.11 -10.02 -6.05
N ILE A 79 -13.89 -9.04 -6.51
CA ILE A 79 -13.99 -7.71 -5.87
C ILE A 79 -15.32 -7.62 -5.13
N LEU A 80 -15.26 -7.47 -3.81
CA LEU A 80 -16.41 -7.23 -2.94
C LEU A 80 -16.44 -5.77 -2.52
N LEU A 81 -17.25 -4.98 -3.22
CA LEU A 81 -17.51 -3.57 -2.91
C LEU A 81 -18.67 -3.45 -1.91
N ASP A 82 -18.81 -2.27 -1.30
CA ASP A 82 -19.83 -1.99 -0.28
C ASP A 82 -19.87 -3.04 0.85
N SER A 83 -18.71 -3.67 1.08
CA SER A 83 -18.56 -4.84 1.93
C SER A 83 -17.58 -4.50 3.05
N ARG A 84 -18.11 -4.29 4.26
CA ARG A 84 -17.28 -4.01 5.43
C ARG A 84 -16.95 -5.30 6.17
N VAL A 85 -15.68 -5.58 6.43
CA VAL A 85 -15.29 -6.66 7.34
C VAL A 85 -15.62 -6.27 8.78
N ILE A 86 -16.30 -7.16 9.51
CA ILE A 86 -16.70 -6.96 10.92
C ILE A 86 -16.11 -8.02 11.86
N GLY A 87 -15.54 -9.10 11.32
CA GLY A 87 -14.92 -10.15 12.12
C GLY A 87 -13.89 -10.92 11.32
N ILE A 88 -12.79 -11.27 11.97
CA ILE A 88 -11.77 -12.19 11.48
C ILE A 88 -11.45 -13.14 12.64
N ASP A 89 -11.48 -14.43 12.38
CA ASP A 89 -11.13 -15.49 13.34
C ASP A 89 -10.29 -16.58 12.67
N GLY A 90 -9.98 -17.66 13.39
CA GLY A 90 -9.20 -18.79 12.84
C GLY A 90 -9.90 -19.60 11.74
N CYS A 91 -11.16 -19.29 11.44
CA CYS A 91 -11.96 -19.96 10.42
C CYS A 91 -12.09 -19.11 9.15
N GLY A 92 -12.14 -17.79 9.26
CA GLY A 92 -12.14 -16.89 8.10
C GLY A 92 -12.58 -15.46 8.38
N VAL A 93 -13.32 -14.88 7.41
CA VAL A 93 -13.73 -13.47 7.39
C VAL A 93 -15.25 -13.36 7.42
N THR A 94 -15.77 -12.43 8.23
CA THR A 94 -17.19 -12.07 8.34
C THR A 94 -17.43 -10.65 7.84
N LEU A 95 -18.39 -10.48 6.94
CA LEU A 95 -18.82 -9.19 6.38
C LEU A 95 -20.07 -8.64 7.08
N ALA A 96 -20.20 -7.33 7.10
CA ALA A 96 -21.43 -6.63 7.44
C ALA A 96 -22.54 -7.09 6.49
N GLY A 97 -23.60 -7.69 7.03
CA GLY A 97 -24.62 -8.42 6.26
C GLY A 97 -24.62 -9.93 6.50
N GLY A 98 -23.67 -10.45 7.27
CA GLY A 98 -23.66 -11.83 7.75
C GLY A 98 -23.01 -12.84 6.81
N GLN A 99 -22.58 -12.42 5.60
CA GLN A 99 -21.80 -13.26 4.71
C GLN A 99 -20.46 -13.61 5.35
N THR A 100 -20.13 -14.90 5.36
CA THR A 100 -18.86 -15.43 5.84
C THR A 100 -18.19 -16.27 4.76
N PHE A 101 -16.86 -16.28 4.74
CA PHE A 101 -16.11 -17.22 3.91
C PHE A 101 -14.81 -17.63 4.59
N ALA A 102 -14.45 -18.89 4.38
CA ALA A 102 -13.28 -19.49 5.00
C ALA A 102 -11.99 -19.04 4.29
N THR A 103 -10.99 -18.64 5.07
CA THR A 103 -9.65 -18.29 4.60
C THR A 103 -8.66 -18.45 5.73
N GLU A 104 -7.41 -18.79 5.40
CA GLU A 104 -6.29 -18.80 6.35
C GLU A 104 -5.36 -17.61 6.18
N THR A 105 -5.45 -16.92 5.04
CA THR A 105 -4.62 -15.75 4.77
C THR A 105 -5.51 -14.52 4.66
N VAL A 106 -5.37 -13.62 5.64
CA VAL A 106 -6.00 -12.31 5.63
C VAL A 106 -4.91 -11.24 5.62
N LEU A 107 -4.96 -10.38 4.61
CA LEU A 107 -4.04 -9.27 4.41
C LEU A 107 -4.80 -7.97 4.66
N TRP A 108 -4.44 -7.25 5.71
CA TRP A 108 -5.12 -6.03 6.12
C TRP A 108 -4.40 -4.78 5.61
N GLY A 109 -4.94 -4.16 4.56
CA GLY A 109 -4.44 -2.93 3.95
C GLY A 109 -5.36 -1.72 4.14
N ALA A 110 -6.32 -1.81 5.06
CA ALA A 110 -7.31 -0.76 5.34
C ALA A 110 -7.01 -0.03 6.64
N GLY A 111 -7.33 1.27 6.71
CA GLY A 111 -7.32 2.04 7.96
C GLY A 111 -5.93 2.26 8.53
N VAL A 112 -5.47 3.50 8.49
CA VAL A 112 -4.25 3.91 9.20
C VAL A 112 -4.69 4.61 10.48
N VAL A 113 -4.13 4.20 11.60
CA VAL A 113 -4.25 4.93 12.88
C VAL A 113 -2.94 5.69 13.08
N ALA A 114 -3.04 6.96 13.47
CA ALA A 114 -1.86 7.75 13.76
C ALA A 114 -1.07 7.16 14.93
N SER A 115 0.23 7.46 14.97
CA SER A 115 1.05 7.16 16.14
C SER A 115 0.49 7.85 17.39
N PRO A 116 0.61 7.26 18.59
CA PRO A 116 0.16 7.86 19.85
C PRO A 116 0.94 9.11 20.28
N ALA A 117 1.74 9.71 19.38
CA ALA A 117 2.54 10.91 19.63
C ALA A 117 1.73 12.06 20.26
N ALA A 118 0.50 12.27 19.81
CA ALA A 118 -0.33 13.33 20.37
C ALA A 118 -0.70 13.09 21.84
N HIS A 119 -0.94 11.82 22.22
CA HIS A 119 -1.18 11.44 23.60
C HIS A 119 0.08 11.65 24.45
N TRP A 120 1.27 11.30 23.94
CA TRP A 120 2.54 11.53 24.64
C TRP A 120 2.81 13.02 24.87
N LEU A 121 2.41 13.87 23.92
CA LEU A 121 2.61 15.31 23.97
C LEU A 121 1.47 16.06 24.68
N GLY A 122 0.37 15.39 25.01
CA GLY A 122 -0.81 16.01 25.61
C GLY A 122 -1.47 17.07 24.71
N CYS A 123 -1.37 16.92 23.38
CA CYS A 123 -1.83 17.91 22.41
C CYS A 123 -3.12 17.48 21.69
N GLU A 124 -3.77 18.45 21.03
CA GLU A 124 -4.96 18.19 20.23
C GLU A 124 -4.69 17.25 19.04
N THR A 125 -5.70 16.43 18.73
CA THR A 125 -5.67 15.50 17.60
C THR A 125 -6.78 15.75 16.61
N ASP A 126 -6.54 15.40 15.35
CA ASP A 126 -7.62 15.18 14.40
C ASP A 126 -8.39 13.88 14.70
N ARG A 127 -9.43 13.59 13.91
CA ARG A 127 -10.27 12.38 14.06
C ARG A 127 -9.50 11.07 13.89
N SER A 128 -8.32 11.10 13.27
CA SER A 128 -7.48 9.93 13.03
C SER A 128 -6.34 9.80 14.06
N GLY A 129 -6.31 10.67 15.08
CA GLY A 129 -5.30 10.71 16.13
C GLY A 129 -4.01 11.46 15.74
N ARG A 130 -3.98 12.17 14.61
CA ARG A 130 -2.79 12.90 14.16
C ARG A 130 -2.62 14.20 14.93
N VAL A 131 -1.37 14.56 15.22
CA VAL A 131 -1.00 15.81 15.88
C VAL A 131 -1.32 16.99 14.99
N VAL A 132 -2.15 17.92 15.46
CA VAL A 132 -2.43 19.17 14.73
C VAL A 132 -1.20 20.06 14.73
N VAL A 133 -0.77 20.50 13.54
CA VAL A 133 0.42 21.36 13.38
C VAL A 133 0.08 22.67 12.67
N ASP A 134 0.89 23.69 12.95
CA ASP A 134 0.81 24.97 12.24
C ASP A 134 1.41 24.91 10.82
N ASP A 135 1.51 26.07 10.19
CA ASP A 135 2.03 26.22 8.83
C ASP A 135 3.56 26.03 8.73
N GLN A 136 4.26 25.95 9.86
CA GLN A 136 5.68 25.63 10.00
C GLN A 136 5.90 24.18 10.48
N LEU A 137 4.83 23.38 10.55
CA LEU A 137 4.84 21.99 11.05
C LEU A 137 5.17 21.87 12.54
N ARG A 138 4.99 22.94 13.31
CA ARG A 138 5.17 22.95 14.77
C ARG A 138 3.92 22.43 15.46
N VAL A 139 4.12 21.74 16.57
CA VAL A 139 3.03 21.26 17.42
C VAL A 139 2.49 22.43 18.25
N ALA A 140 1.20 22.70 18.11
CA ALA A 140 0.57 23.78 18.87
C ALA A 140 0.69 23.53 20.39
N GLY A 141 1.11 24.55 21.13
CA GLY A 141 1.22 24.48 22.59
C GLY A 141 2.46 23.75 23.14
N VAL A 142 3.34 23.24 22.29
CA VAL A 142 4.58 22.56 22.72
C VAL A 142 5.79 23.22 22.07
N ALA A 143 6.63 23.85 22.89
CA ALA A 143 7.83 24.54 22.42
C ALA A 143 8.83 23.55 21.81
N ASP A 144 9.47 23.96 20.71
CA ASP A 144 10.55 23.23 20.03
C ASP A 144 10.19 21.81 19.55
N VAL A 145 8.89 21.50 19.42
CA VAL A 145 8.41 20.21 18.91
C VAL A 145 7.73 20.39 17.54
N TYR A 146 8.12 19.52 16.63
CA TYR A 146 7.61 19.46 15.26
C TYR A 146 7.06 18.07 14.97
N ALA A 147 6.01 18.00 14.15
CA ALA A 147 5.46 16.73 13.67
C ALA A 147 5.32 16.77 12.15
N ILE A 148 5.78 15.69 11.48
CA ILE A 148 5.75 15.56 10.02
C ILE A 148 5.26 14.17 9.60
N GLY A 149 4.93 14.03 8.31
CA GLY A 149 4.47 12.75 7.76
C GLY A 149 3.12 12.32 8.34
N ASP A 150 2.92 11.00 8.43
CA ASP A 150 1.61 10.42 8.76
C ASP A 150 1.13 10.72 10.18
N THR A 151 2.02 11.14 11.08
CA THR A 151 1.66 11.52 12.45
C THR A 151 1.09 12.93 12.54
N ALA A 152 1.24 13.75 11.50
CA ALA A 152 0.88 15.16 11.51
C ALA A 152 -0.39 15.45 10.69
N ALA A 153 -1.27 16.27 11.25
CA ALA A 153 -2.40 16.87 10.58
C ALA A 153 -2.01 18.30 10.15
N SER A 154 -1.38 18.41 8.98
CA SER A 154 -1.04 19.68 8.35
C SER A 154 -2.12 20.11 7.34
N ALA A 155 -2.46 21.39 7.33
CA ALA A 155 -3.34 22.01 6.32
C ALA A 155 -2.57 22.57 5.10
N GLY A 156 -1.29 22.21 4.94
CA GLY A 156 -0.38 22.72 3.91
C GLY A 156 -0.74 22.36 2.47
N TRP A 157 -1.91 21.76 2.20
CA TRP A 157 -2.40 21.48 0.84
C TRP A 157 -3.56 22.41 0.47
N ASN A 158 -3.29 23.71 0.38
CA ASN A 158 -4.29 24.75 0.08
C ASN A 158 -5.49 24.70 1.07
N GLY A 159 -5.19 24.58 2.36
CA GLY A 159 -6.21 24.47 3.42
C GLY A 159 -6.80 23.07 3.57
N LYS A 160 -6.47 22.12 2.68
CA LYS A 160 -6.84 20.71 2.83
C LYS A 160 -5.79 19.97 3.65
N PRO A 161 -6.18 18.90 4.36
CA PRO A 161 -5.23 18.02 5.03
C PRO A 161 -4.24 17.43 4.03
N VAL A 162 -2.96 17.50 4.35
CA VAL A 162 -1.91 16.81 3.59
C VAL A 162 -2.13 15.29 3.69
N PRO A 163 -2.08 14.55 2.56
CA PRO A 163 -2.33 13.12 2.57
C PRO A 163 -1.15 12.36 3.18
N GLY A 164 -1.43 11.23 3.83
CA GLY A 164 -0.43 10.30 4.37
C GLY A 164 0.26 9.52 3.24
N LEU A 165 1.18 10.19 2.54
CA LEU A 165 1.92 9.65 1.40
C LEU A 165 3.41 9.92 1.57
N ALA A 166 4.24 8.98 1.12
CA ALA A 166 5.70 9.12 1.19
C ALA A 166 6.24 10.43 0.55
N PRO A 167 5.76 10.90 -0.62
CA PRO A 167 6.20 12.19 -1.17
C PRO A 167 5.83 13.40 -0.29
N ALA A 168 4.70 13.34 0.42
CA ALA A 168 4.30 14.40 1.34
C ALA A 168 5.22 14.43 2.57
N ALA A 169 5.52 13.25 3.14
CA ALA A 169 6.48 13.13 4.24
C ALA A 169 7.89 13.60 3.85
N LYS A 170 8.36 13.28 2.64
CA LYS A 170 9.65 13.77 2.11
C LYS A 170 9.69 15.29 2.00
N GLN A 171 8.67 15.90 1.38
CA GLN A 171 8.58 17.36 1.27
C GLN A 171 8.51 18.03 2.66
N ALA A 172 7.77 17.44 3.60
CA ALA A 172 7.69 17.93 4.98
C ALA A 172 9.07 17.86 5.68
N GLY A 173 9.81 16.77 5.49
CA GLY A 173 11.18 16.63 6.02
C GLY A 173 12.16 17.64 5.44
N GLU A 174 12.13 17.88 4.13
CA GLU A 174 12.93 18.92 3.48
C GLU A 174 12.59 20.32 3.98
N HIS A 175 11.31 20.60 4.17
CA HIS A 175 10.84 21.87 4.72
C HIS A 175 11.32 22.06 6.17
N PHE A 176 11.15 21.04 7.01
CA PHE A 176 11.61 21.05 8.40
C PHE A 176 13.12 21.30 8.50
N ALA A 177 13.93 20.61 7.71
CA ALA A 177 15.38 20.80 7.70
C ALA A 177 15.76 22.27 7.40
N LYS A 178 15.11 22.88 6.39
CA LYS A 178 15.31 24.31 6.06
C LYS A 178 14.83 25.22 7.18
N ALA A 179 13.70 24.90 7.82
CA ALA A 179 13.15 25.68 8.92
C ALA A 179 14.14 25.73 10.10
N VAL A 180 14.72 24.59 10.46
CA VAL A 180 15.73 24.50 11.53
C VAL A 180 17.00 25.27 11.16
N GLU A 181 17.52 25.10 9.95
CA GLU A 181 18.71 25.83 9.48
C GLU A 181 18.51 27.35 9.54
N GLN A 182 17.38 27.86 9.06
CA GLN A 182 17.09 29.29 9.11
C GLN A 182 16.85 29.78 10.54
N ALA A 183 16.19 29.00 11.39
CA ALA A 183 15.97 29.37 12.79
C ALA A 183 17.29 29.56 13.56
N LEU A 184 18.29 28.70 13.30
CA LEU A 184 19.65 28.85 13.87
C LEU A 184 20.34 30.16 13.44
N LEU A 185 19.94 30.72 12.30
CA LEU A 185 20.43 32.01 11.79
C LEU A 185 19.53 33.19 12.18
N GLY A 186 18.54 32.98 13.04
CA GLY A 186 17.55 34.01 13.43
C GLY A 186 16.60 34.41 12.30
N ARG A 187 16.42 33.55 11.30
CA ARG A 187 15.58 33.77 10.11
C ARG A 187 14.35 32.86 10.11
N THR A 188 13.35 33.23 9.33
CA THR A 188 12.10 32.46 9.15
C THR A 188 12.01 31.89 7.74
N VAL A 189 11.33 30.75 7.58
CA VAL A 189 11.00 30.18 6.26
C VAL A 189 9.56 30.47 5.87
N ALA A 190 9.28 30.47 4.57
CA ALA A 190 7.92 30.54 4.05
C ALA A 190 7.13 29.29 4.50
N PRO A 191 5.80 29.40 4.70
CA PRO A 191 4.93 28.29 5.13
C PRO A 191 5.09 27.01 4.31
N PHE A 192 4.88 25.86 4.95
CA PHE A 192 4.86 24.56 4.29
C PHE A 192 3.69 24.47 3.31
N ALA A 193 4.03 24.20 2.04
CA ALA A 193 3.07 24.01 0.97
C ALA A 193 3.34 22.70 0.24
N TYR A 194 2.48 21.71 0.44
CA TYR A 194 2.58 20.41 -0.22
C TYR A 194 2.24 20.53 -1.71
N LYS A 195 3.17 20.06 -2.55
CA LYS A 195 2.97 19.97 -4.00
C LYS A 195 2.71 18.52 -4.37
N HIS A 196 1.47 18.22 -4.74
CA HIS A 196 1.12 16.90 -5.24
C HIS A 196 1.70 16.68 -6.64
N GLN A 197 2.50 15.62 -6.79
CA GLN A 197 3.22 15.31 -8.03
C GLN A 197 2.50 14.25 -8.89
N GLY A 198 1.30 13.84 -8.48
CA GLY A 198 0.54 12.77 -9.08
C GLY A 198 0.50 11.52 -8.21
N SER A 199 -0.37 10.59 -8.59
CA SER A 199 -0.63 9.32 -7.93
C SER A 199 -0.49 8.18 -8.94
N LEU A 200 0.21 7.12 -8.56
CA LEU A 200 0.34 5.90 -9.35
C LEU A 200 -0.02 4.70 -8.49
N ALA A 201 -0.71 3.72 -9.07
CA ALA A 201 -0.97 2.43 -8.45
C ALA A 201 -0.76 1.32 -9.48
N THR A 202 0.00 0.30 -9.10
CA THR A 202 0.11 -0.91 -9.93
C THR A 202 -1.03 -1.87 -9.66
N ILE A 203 -1.40 -2.63 -10.69
CA ILE A 203 -2.43 -3.66 -10.58
C ILE A 203 -1.79 -5.01 -10.85
N GLY A 204 -0.95 -5.13 -11.88
CA GLY A 204 -0.21 -6.35 -12.21
C GLY A 204 0.65 -6.13 -13.45
N ARG A 205 1.17 -7.20 -14.08
CA ARG A 205 1.96 -7.10 -15.32
C ARG A 205 1.23 -6.26 -16.36
N LYS A 206 1.91 -5.22 -16.85
CA LYS A 206 1.42 -4.35 -17.92
C LYS A 206 0.09 -3.64 -17.57
N SER A 207 -0.28 -3.56 -16.30
CA SER A 207 -1.48 -2.85 -15.85
C SER A 207 -1.17 -1.99 -14.63
N ALA A 208 -1.28 -0.68 -14.82
CA ALA A 208 -1.22 0.31 -13.76
C ALA A 208 -2.20 1.45 -14.09
N VAL A 209 -2.47 2.28 -13.10
CA VAL A 209 -3.18 3.55 -13.29
C VAL A 209 -2.30 4.69 -12.76
N ALA A 210 -2.26 5.80 -13.50
CA ALA A 210 -1.51 6.99 -13.14
C ALA A 210 -2.36 8.24 -13.37
N ASP A 211 -2.36 9.12 -12.38
CA ASP A 211 -3.03 10.41 -12.42
C ASP A 211 -2.04 11.52 -12.07
N PHE A 212 -1.79 12.42 -13.00
CA PHE A 212 -0.99 13.63 -12.80
C PHE A 212 -1.86 14.90 -12.72
N GLY A 213 -3.19 14.76 -12.71
CA GLY A 213 -4.15 15.86 -12.75
C GLY A 213 -4.42 16.37 -14.17
N TRP A 214 -3.37 16.69 -14.93
CA TRP A 214 -3.46 17.16 -16.33
C TRP A 214 -3.41 16.01 -17.34
N ILE A 215 -2.84 14.87 -16.96
CA ILE A 215 -2.80 13.64 -17.76
C ILE A 215 -3.21 12.47 -16.88
N ARG A 216 -4.01 11.57 -17.47
CA ARG A 216 -4.40 10.30 -16.88
C ARG A 216 -3.99 9.18 -17.83
N LEU A 217 -3.35 8.15 -17.30
CA LEU A 217 -2.89 7.00 -18.07
C LEU A 217 -3.34 5.72 -17.39
N SER A 218 -3.57 4.69 -18.21
CA SER A 218 -3.88 3.35 -17.72
C SER A 218 -3.28 2.26 -18.59
N GLY A 219 -3.26 1.04 -18.05
CA GLY A 219 -2.75 -0.14 -18.76
C GLY A 219 -1.24 -0.11 -18.96
N ALA A 220 -0.79 -0.55 -20.14
CA ALA A 220 0.64 -0.73 -20.42
C ALA A 220 1.45 0.58 -20.42
N PRO A 221 0.97 1.71 -20.98
CA PRO A 221 1.68 2.99 -20.89
C PRO A 221 1.88 3.47 -19.45
N ALA A 222 0.84 3.34 -18.61
CA ALA A 222 0.94 3.67 -17.18
C ALA A 222 1.92 2.74 -16.46
N TRP A 223 1.95 1.46 -16.82
CA TRP A 223 2.85 0.48 -16.21
C TRP A 223 4.33 0.75 -16.57
N TRP A 224 4.63 1.13 -17.82
CA TRP A 224 5.97 1.55 -18.22
C TRP A 224 6.41 2.82 -17.50
N LEU A 225 5.50 3.81 -17.40
CA LEU A 225 5.76 5.04 -16.66
C LEU A 225 6.02 4.76 -15.17
N TRP A 226 5.20 3.91 -14.55
CA TRP A 226 5.42 3.47 -13.17
C TRP A 226 6.79 2.82 -13.02
N GLY A 227 7.18 1.91 -13.92
CA GLY A 227 8.50 1.27 -13.88
C GLY A 227 9.65 2.27 -13.97
N ALA A 228 9.54 3.24 -14.89
CA ALA A 228 10.54 4.30 -15.04
C ALA A 228 10.65 5.18 -13.78
N VAL A 229 9.50 5.61 -13.22
CA VAL A 229 9.44 6.43 -12.00
C VAL A 229 9.96 5.68 -10.79
N HIS A 230 9.56 4.42 -10.61
CA HIS A 230 9.98 3.58 -9.49
C HIS A 230 11.49 3.33 -9.51
N VAL A 231 12.05 3.02 -10.69
CA VAL A 231 13.50 2.88 -10.85
C VAL A 231 14.22 4.22 -10.62
N GLY A 232 13.65 5.33 -11.06
CA GLY A 232 14.18 6.67 -10.80
C GLY A 232 14.25 7.01 -9.30
N PHE A 233 13.26 6.60 -8.52
CA PHE A 233 13.19 6.86 -7.07
C PHE A 233 14.01 5.91 -6.20
N LEU A 234 14.52 4.79 -6.73
CA LEU A 234 15.43 3.92 -5.98
C LEU A 234 16.73 4.67 -5.63
N ALA A 235 17.12 4.62 -4.36
CA ALA A 235 18.39 5.21 -3.92
C ALA A 235 19.57 4.35 -4.41
N GLY A 236 20.55 5.00 -5.07
CA GLY A 236 21.80 4.37 -5.53
C GLY A 236 21.73 3.74 -6.93
N PHE A 237 22.73 4.05 -7.76
CA PHE A 237 22.83 3.61 -9.17
C PHE A 237 22.89 2.08 -9.34
N ARG A 238 23.55 1.36 -8.41
CA ARG A 238 23.67 -0.11 -8.46
C ARG A 238 22.33 -0.82 -8.25
N ASN A 239 21.50 -0.33 -7.33
CA ASN A 239 20.15 -0.88 -7.11
C ASN A 239 19.25 -0.70 -8.35
N ARG A 240 19.39 0.43 -9.05
CA ARG A 240 18.62 0.74 -10.26
C ARG A 240 18.93 -0.23 -11.41
N VAL A 241 20.21 -0.52 -11.65
CA VAL A 241 20.63 -1.45 -12.71
C VAL A 241 20.23 -2.89 -12.39
N SER A 242 20.41 -3.36 -11.15
CA SER A 242 19.99 -4.70 -10.75
C SER A 242 18.48 -4.90 -10.85
N VAL A 243 17.68 -3.89 -10.49
CA VAL A 243 16.23 -3.93 -10.68
C VAL A 243 15.87 -3.95 -12.16
N LEU A 244 16.47 -3.10 -13.00
CA LEU A 244 16.24 -3.12 -14.46
C LEU A 244 16.60 -4.46 -15.12
N VAL A 245 17.71 -5.08 -14.71
CA VAL A 245 18.15 -6.39 -15.24
C VAL A 245 17.23 -7.51 -14.74
N ASN A 246 16.85 -7.53 -13.45
CA ASN A 246 15.87 -8.51 -12.94
C ASN A 246 14.49 -8.31 -13.58
N TRP A 247 14.10 -7.07 -13.84
CA TRP A 247 12.83 -6.73 -14.47
C TRP A 247 12.82 -7.14 -15.95
N GLY A 248 13.91 -6.89 -16.68
CA GLY A 248 14.12 -7.39 -18.04
C GLY A 248 14.16 -8.92 -18.10
N TRP A 249 14.86 -9.57 -17.18
CA TRP A 249 14.94 -11.03 -17.12
C TRP A 249 13.59 -11.68 -16.78
N SER A 250 12.84 -11.14 -15.82
CA SER A 250 11.48 -11.57 -15.49
C SER A 250 10.49 -11.30 -16.63
N TYR A 251 10.67 -10.20 -17.37
CA TYR A 251 9.88 -9.88 -18.56
C TYR A 251 10.02 -10.95 -19.65
N PHE A 252 11.25 -11.43 -19.90
CA PHE A 252 11.56 -12.43 -20.94
C PHE A 252 11.35 -13.89 -20.51
N THR A 253 11.64 -14.25 -19.27
CA THR A 253 11.69 -15.68 -18.87
C THR A 253 10.38 -16.23 -18.30
N MET A 254 9.37 -15.39 -18.01
CA MET A 254 8.13 -15.78 -17.31
C MET A 254 8.37 -16.53 -15.99
N ARG A 255 9.60 -16.51 -15.47
CA ARG A 255 10.02 -17.18 -14.25
C ARG A 255 10.52 -16.12 -13.30
N PRO A 256 9.66 -15.58 -12.43
CA PRO A 256 10.19 -14.91 -11.27
C PRO A 256 10.97 -15.98 -10.46
N GLY A 257 12.23 -15.71 -10.12
CA GLY A 257 13.03 -16.61 -9.29
C GLY A 257 12.53 -16.59 -7.85
N ILE A 258 11.35 -17.13 -7.58
CA ILE A 258 10.66 -17.06 -6.27
C ILE A 258 10.81 -18.36 -5.49
N ARG A 259 11.91 -19.10 -5.66
CA ARG A 259 12.22 -20.23 -4.78
C ARG A 259 13.02 -19.72 -3.60
N LEU A 260 12.32 -19.32 -2.54
CA LEU A 260 12.92 -19.23 -1.22
C LEU A 260 12.85 -20.63 -0.60
N ILE A 261 13.91 -21.43 -0.77
CA ILE A 261 14.07 -22.68 -0.01
C ILE A 261 14.52 -22.28 1.39
N THR A 262 13.56 -22.08 2.30
CA THR A 262 13.89 -22.08 3.72
C THR A 262 14.10 -23.53 4.12
N GLY A 263 15.33 -23.88 4.49
CA GLY A 263 15.61 -25.21 5.04
C GLY A 263 14.75 -25.42 6.27
N HIS A 264 13.99 -26.53 6.29
CA HIS A 264 13.25 -26.94 7.47
C HIS A 264 14.25 -27.46 8.49
N ASN A 265 14.88 -26.58 9.27
CA ASN A 265 15.49 -26.98 10.55
C ASN A 265 14.37 -27.10 11.59
N GLY A 266 13.45 -28.02 11.34
CA GLY A 266 12.54 -28.53 12.35
C GLY A 266 13.30 -29.48 13.26
N THR A 267 14.12 -28.95 14.17
CA THR A 267 14.42 -29.69 15.40
C THR A 267 13.12 -29.78 16.18
N ARG A 268 12.49 -30.95 16.07
CA ARG A 268 11.48 -31.45 16.98
C ARG A 268 12.14 -31.59 18.37
N ALA A 269 12.29 -30.49 19.08
CA ALA A 269 12.74 -30.48 20.46
C ALA A 269 11.54 -30.87 21.35
N GLU A 270 11.66 -32.07 21.93
CA GLU A 270 11.09 -32.51 23.20
C GLU A 270 9.57 -32.38 23.42
N ARG A 271 8.86 -33.43 23.01
CA ARG A 271 7.86 -34.05 23.91
C ARG A 271 8.44 -35.34 24.45
N ALA A 272 9.29 -35.21 25.46
CA ALA A 272 9.69 -36.28 26.36
C ALA A 272 10.18 -35.64 27.67
N ALA A 273 9.24 -35.18 28.50
CA ALA A 273 9.45 -35.02 29.93
C ALA A 273 8.09 -34.87 30.63
N THR A 274 7.72 -35.92 31.37
CA THR A 274 6.70 -36.01 32.44
C THR A 274 5.24 -35.78 32.10
#